data_AF-A0A068TGR3-F1
#
_entry.id   AF-A0A068TGR3-F1
#
_cell.length_a   1.000
_cell.length_b   1.000
_cell.length_c   1.000
_cell.angle_alpha   90.00
_cell.angle_beta   90.00
_cell.angle_gamma   90.00
#
_symmetry.space_group_name_H-M   'P 1'
#
loop_
_entity.id
_entity.type
_entity.pdbx_description
1 polymer ?
#
loop_
_entity_poly.entity_id
_entity_poly.type
_entity_poly.pdbx_seq_one_letter_code
_entity_poly.pdbx_strand_id
1 'polypeptide(L)' 'MTPSPLDIRHIGFLTPGNYPDDDPASGLEASLKLFEAGEELGYDSGWVR' A
#
# COMPACT_ATOMS: atom_id res chain seq x y z
N MET A 1 -7.31 15.03 28.16
CA MET A 1 -6.39 15.49 27.10
C MET A 1 -7.27 15.85 25.91
N THR A 2 -7.37 17.13 25.55
CA THR A 2 -8.21 17.57 24.43
C THR A 2 -7.54 17.12 23.13
N PRO A 3 -8.18 16.34 22.25
CA PRO A 3 -7.55 15.90 21.01
C PRO A 3 -7.18 17.11 20.16
N SER A 4 -5.99 17.09 19.54
CA SER A 4 -5.58 18.11 18.59
C SER A 4 -6.57 18.11 17.41
N PRO A 5 -6.94 19.28 16.85
CA PRO A 5 -7.89 19.38 15.73
C PRO A 5 -7.43 18.68 14.43
N LEU A 6 -6.21 18.14 14.42
CA LEU A 6 -5.64 17.32 13.35
C LEU A 6 -5.44 15.91 13.92
N ASP A 7 -6.45 15.08 13.76
CA ASP A 7 -6.41 13.65 14.10
C ASP A 7 -6.49 12.85 12.79
N ILE A 8 -5.38 12.17 12.44
CA ILE A 8 -5.31 11.35 11.23
C ILE A 8 -5.80 9.96 11.60
N ARG A 9 -7.04 9.66 11.19
CA ARG A 9 -7.71 8.40 11.50
C ARG A 9 -7.55 7.32 10.43
N HIS A 10 -6.99 7.68 9.27
CA HIS A 10 -6.81 6.79 8.13
C HIS A 10 -5.62 7.25 7.30
N ILE A 11 -4.69 6.34 7.03
CA ILE A 11 -3.57 6.55 6.12
C ILE A 11 -3.43 5.36 5.18
N GLY A 12 -3.24 5.64 3.89
CA GLY A 12 -3.04 4.64 2.88
C GLY A 12 -2.00 5.07 1.85
N PHE A 13 -1.60 4.15 0.99
CA PHE A 13 -0.60 4.41 -0.04
C PHE A 13 -1.08 3.98 -1.42
N LEU A 14 -0.59 4.66 -2.45
CA LEU A 14 -0.84 4.35 -3.85
C LEU A 14 0.51 4.21 -4.56
N THR A 15 0.72 3.09 -5.23
CA THR A 15 1.95 2.84 -6.01
C THR A 15 1.60 2.48 -7.45
N PRO A 16 2.45 2.81 -8.44
CA PRO A 16 2.35 2.23 -9.76
C PRO A 16 2.67 0.74 -9.72
N GLY A 17 1.86 -0.08 -10.39
CA GLY A 17 2.16 -1.48 -10.62
C GLY A 17 3.16 -1.63 -11.76
N ASN A 18 4.18 -2.46 -11.56
CA ASN A 18 5.11 -2.81 -12.63
C ASN A 18 4.86 -4.25 -13.05
N TYR A 19 4.39 -4.45 -14.29
CA TYR A 19 4.05 -5.76 -14.84
C TYR A 19 4.85 -5.95 -16.13
N PRO A 20 6.02 -6.61 -16.07
CA PRO A 20 6.83 -6.92 -17.25
C PRO A 20 6.02 -7.72 -18.28
N ASP A 21 6.20 -7.42 -19.56
CA ASP A 21 5.47 -8.11 -20.65
C ASP A 21 5.80 -9.61 -20.72
N ASP A 22 7.03 -9.98 -20.38
CA ASP A 22 7.55 -11.35 -20.40
C ASP A 22 7.29 -12.14 -19.11
N ASP A 23 7.04 -11.45 -17.99
CA ASP A 23 6.68 -12.05 -16.70
C ASP A 23 5.75 -11.14 -15.87
N PRO A 24 4.47 -11.02 -16.24
CA PRO A 24 3.51 -10.20 -15.51
C PRO A 24 3.20 -10.74 -14.11
N ALA A 25 3.42 -12.04 -13.87
CA ALA A 25 3.18 -12.66 -12.57
C ALA A 25 4.16 -12.13 -11.52
N SER A 26 5.43 -11.93 -11.87
CA SER A 26 6.41 -11.30 -10.97
C SER A 26 5.98 -9.91 -10.49
N GLY A 27 5.34 -9.12 -11.36
CA GLY A 27 4.79 -7.81 -11.03
C GLY A 27 3.64 -7.86 -10.02
N LEU A 28 2.77 -8.87 -10.17
CA LEU A 28 1.70 -9.14 -9.21
C LEU A 28 2.27 -9.55 -7.85
N GLU A 29 3.24 -10.47 -7.82
CA GLU A 29 3.91 -10.90 -6.59
C GLU A 29 4.60 -9.72 -5.87
N ALA A 30 5.26 -8.83 -6.62
CA ALA A 30 5.83 -7.61 -6.06
C ALA A 30 4.76 -6.69 -5.46
N SER A 31 3.59 -6.57 -6.11
CA SER A 31 2.46 -5.79 -5.61
C SER A 31 1.90 -6.38 -4.31
N LEU A 32 1.79 -7.72 -4.21
CA LEU A 32 1.32 -8.40 -3.00
C LEU A 32 2.28 -8.17 -1.82
N LYS A 33 3.59 -8.25 -2.05
CA LYS A 33 4.61 -7.96 -1.02
C LYS A 33 4.54 -6.52 -0.51
N LEU A 34 4.18 -5.57 -1.37
CA LEU A 34 3.95 -4.19 -0.95
C LEU A 34 2.73 -4.06 -0.03
N PHE A 35 1.65 -4.82 -0.28
CA PHE A 35 0.51 -4.86 0.62
C PHE A 35 0.85 -5.52 1.95
N GLU A 36 1.56 -6.65 1.94
CA GLU A 36 2.05 -7.33 3.16
C GLU A 36 2.87 -6.37 4.03
N ALA A 37 3.85 -5.68 3.45
CA ALA A 37 4.63 -4.67 4.16
C ALA A 37 3.77 -3.51 4.67
N GLY A 38 2.77 -3.08 3.90
CA GLY A 38 1.81 -2.04 4.28
C GLY A 38 0.99 -2.43 5.51
N GLU A 39 0.50 -3.67 5.55
CA GLU A 39 -0.24 -4.23 6.68
C GLU A 39 0.63 -4.33 7.93
N GLU A 40 1.88 -4.81 7.80
CA GLU A 40 2.84 -4.88 8.90
C GLU A 40 3.17 -3.49 9.48
N LEU A 41 3.21 -2.46 8.64
CA LEU A 41 3.45 -1.07 9.04
C LEU A 41 2.20 -0.37 9.59
N GLY A 42 1.03 -1.01 9.53
CA GLY A 42 -0.23 -0.48 10.05
C GLY A 42 -0.93 0.52 9.13
N TYR A 43 -0.68 0.47 7.82
CA TYR A 43 -1.49 1.23 6.86
C TYR A 43 -2.91 0.65 6.79
N ASP A 44 -3.89 1.54 6.69
CA ASP A 44 -5.30 1.16 6.63
C ASP A 44 -5.72 0.70 5.22
N SER A 45 -4.92 1.01 4.21
CA SER A 45 -5.24 0.71 2.80
C SER A 45 -4.04 0.85 1.87
N GLY A 46 -4.06 0.07 0.79
CA GLY A 46 -3.11 0.19 -0.31
C GLY A 46 -3.82 0.06 -1.66
N TRP A 47 -3.32 0.78 -2.67
CA TRP A 47 -3.75 0.66 -4.05
C TRP A 47 -2.55 0.51 -4.99
N VAL A 48 -2.75 -0.25 -6.06
CA VAL A 48 -1.80 -0.36 -7.17
C VAL A 48 -2.51 0.08 -8.45
N ARG A 49 -1.86 0.92 -9.27
CA ARG A 49 -2.39 1.45 -10.52
C ARG A 49 -1.52 1.08 -11.73
#